data_AF-A0A932JTT4-F1
#
_entry.id   AF-A0A932JTT4-F1
#
_cell.length_a   1.000
_cell.length_b   1.000
_cell.length_c   1.000
_cell.angle_alpha   90.00
_cell.angle_beta   90.00
_cell.angle_gamma   90.00
#
_symmetry.space_group_name_H-M   'P 1'
#
loop_
_entity.id
_entity.type
_entity.pdbx_description
1 polymer ?
#
loop_
_entity_poly.entity_id
_entity_poly.type
_entity_poly.pdbx_seq_one_letter_code
_entity_poly.pdbx_strand_id
1 'polypeptide(L)' 'MKRYHLTAVIWKEGSQFVSKCPELGVASFGSTPDKATKALGEAVDLYLSNAKKLGTLADFEPALSSSARYTAPLEIARA' A
#
# COMPACT_ATOMS: atom_id res chain seq x y z
N MET A 1 19.36 -5.98 3.71
CA MET A 1 18.25 -5.10 3.26
C MET A 1 17.09 -5.27 4.22
N LYS A 2 16.48 -4.18 4.69
CA LYS A 2 15.29 -4.26 5.57
C LYS A 2 14.10 -4.65 4.69
N ARG A 3 13.38 -5.72 5.02
CA ARG A 3 12.17 -6.15 4.31
C ARG A 3 10.96 -5.68 5.10
N TYR A 4 10.03 -5.03 4.41
CA TYR A 4 8.74 -4.64 4.96
C TYR A 4 7.68 -5.57 4.39
N HIS A 5 6.80 -6.06 5.26
CA HIS A 5 5.65 -6.86 4.86
C HIS A 5 4.43 -5.94 4.89
N LEU A 6 3.99 -5.48 3.72
CA LEU A 6 2.92 -4.49 3.58
C LEU A 6 1.75 -5.08 2.80
N THR A 7 0.58 -4.48 2.98
CA THR A 7 -0.66 -4.91 2.33
C THR A 7 -0.86 -4.15 1.02
N ALA A 8 -1.33 -4.85 0.00
CA ALA A 8 -1.84 -4.24 -1.23
C ALA A 8 -3.33 -4.57 -1.39
N VAL A 9 -4.18 -3.54 -1.38
CA VAL A 9 -5.62 -3.66 -1.66
C VAL A 9 -5.85 -3.20 -3.09
N ILE A 10 -6.52 -4.02 -3.89
CA ILE A 10 -6.72 -3.77 -5.33
C ILE A 10 -8.20 -3.86 -5.65
N TRP A 11 -8.72 -2.88 -6.40
CA TRP A 11 -10.08 -2.89 -6.89
C TRP A 11 -10.14 -2.33 -8.32
N LYS A 12 -11.21 -2.65 -9.03
CA LYS A 12 -11.44 -2.13 -10.38
C LYS A 12 -12.14 -0.78 -10.30
N GLU A 13 -11.61 0.20 -11.01
CA GLU A 13 -12.19 1.54 -11.17
C GLU A 13 -12.26 1.86 -12.67
N GLY A 14 -13.49 1.84 -13.21
CA GLY A 14 -13.71 1.98 -14.65
C GLY A 14 -13.00 0.89 -15.48
N SER A 15 -12.08 1.30 -16.35
CA SER A 15 -11.27 0.41 -17.21
C SER A 15 -9.92 0.01 -16.60
N GLN A 16 -9.57 0.53 -15.42
CA GLN A 16 -8.29 0.30 -14.75
C GLN A 16 -8.46 -0.38 -13.39
N PHE A 17 -7.36 -0.85 -12.83
CA PHE A 17 -7.26 -1.36 -11.47
C PHE A 17 -6.47 -0.36 -10.63
N VAL A 18 -7.06 0.05 -9.51
CA VAL A 18 -6.40 0.89 -8.51
C VAL A 18 -5.85 -0.02 -7.43
N SER A 19 -4.65 0.28 -6.96
CA SER A 19 -3.95 -0.43 -5.89
C SER A 19 -3.57 0.54 -4.78
N LYS A 20 -3.73 0.14 -3.52
CA LYS A 20 -3.43 0.98 -2.35
C LYS A 20 -2.75 0.19 -1.24
N CYS A 21 -1.73 0.79 -0.65
CA CYS A 21 -1.10 0.35 0.59
C CYS A 21 -1.72 1.14 1.76
N PRO A 22 -2.63 0.55 2.55
CA PRO A 22 -3.32 1.26 3.62
C PRO A 22 -2.36 1.76 4.71
N GLU A 23 -1.27 1.03 4.97
CA GLU A 23 -0.28 1.36 5.99
C GLU A 23 0.46 2.68 5.72
N LEU A 24 0.70 2.99 4.45
CA LEU A 24 1.47 4.17 4.04
C LEU A 24 0.60 5.24 3.40
N GLY A 25 -0.68 4.96 3.17
CA GLY A 25 -1.58 5.83 2.40
C GLY A 25 -1.20 5.98 0.93
N VAL A 26 -0.26 5.17 0.42
CA VAL A 26 0.24 5.24 -0.95
C VAL A 26 -0.69 4.48 -1.88
N ALA A 27 -1.01 5.06 -3.04
CA ALA A 27 -1.82 4.43 -4.07
C ALA A 27 -1.16 4.51 -5.45
N SER A 28 -1.52 3.59 -6.32
CA SER A 28 -1.10 3.53 -7.72
C SER A 28 -2.20 2.86 -8.56
N PHE A 29 -1.96 2.66 -9.85
CA PHE A 29 -2.94 2.05 -10.75
C PHE A 29 -2.28 1.32 -11.92
N GLY A 30 -3.05 0.47 -12.61
CA GLY A 30 -2.61 -0.24 -13.80
C GLY A 30 -3.76 -0.87 -14.58
N SER A 31 -3.50 -1.25 -15.83
CA SER A 31 -4.52 -1.90 -16.69
C SER A 31 -4.89 -3.32 -16.25
N THR A 32 -4.07 -3.94 -15.39
CA THR A 32 -4.28 -5.28 -14.83
C THR A 32 -3.95 -5.25 -13.34
N PRO A 33 -4.48 -6.18 -12.52
CA PRO A 33 -4.16 -6.26 -11.10
C PRO A 33 -2.65 -6.43 -10.85
N ASP A 34 -1.95 -7.21 -11.70
CA ASP A 34 -0.49 -7.36 -11.65
C ASP A 34 0.24 -6.03 -11.89
N LYS A 35 -0.12 -5.30 -12.97
CA LYS A 35 0.48 -3.99 -13.26
C LYS A 35 0.23 -2.98 -12.14
N ALA A 36 -0.99 -2.96 -11.59
CA ALA A 36 -1.33 -2.10 -10.47
C ALA A 36 -0.51 -2.45 -9.22
N THR A 37 -0.28 -3.74 -8.96
CA THR A 37 0.54 -4.21 -7.82
C THR A 37 2.00 -3.82 -7.99
N LYS A 38 2.57 -4.02 -9.18
CA LYS A 38 3.95 -3.64 -9.49
C LYS A 38 4.15 -2.13 -9.34
N ALA A 39 3.25 -1.34 -9.92
CA ALA A 39 3.29 0.12 -9.83
C ALA A 39 3.13 0.62 -8.38
N LEU A 40 2.34 -0.06 -7.55
CA LEU A 40 2.25 0.23 -6.11
C LEU A 40 3.57 -0.06 -5.40
N GLY A 41 4.23 -1.18 -5.71
CA GLY A 41 5.52 -1.54 -5.14
C GLY A 41 6.59 -0.47 -5.42
N GLU A 42 6.65 0.03 -6.65
CA GLU A 42 7.57 1.13 -7.02
C GLU A 42 7.23 2.43 -6.28
N ALA A 43 5.94 2.78 -6.18
CA ALA A 43 5.50 3.96 -5.44
C ALA A 43 5.84 3.88 -3.94
N VAL A 44 5.67 2.71 -3.33
CA VAL A 44 6.00 2.45 -1.92
C VAL A 44 7.50 2.54 -1.68
N ASP A 45 8.34 1.95 -2.55
CA ASP A 45 9.79 2.04 -2.45
C ASP A 45 10.28 3.50 -2.51
N LEU A 46 9.75 4.27 -3.47
CA LEU A 46 10.05 5.68 -3.61
C LEU A 46 9.62 6.48 -2.37
N TYR A 47 8.43 6.19 -1.85
CA TYR A 47 7.89 6.84 -0.65
C TYR A 47 8.75 6.60 0.58
N LEU A 48 9.10 5.34 0.86
CA LEU A 48 9.96 4.96 1.99
C LEU A 48 11.36 5.55 1.85
N SER A 49 11.91 5.57 0.64
CA SER A 49 13.19 6.21 0.34
C SER A 49 13.18 7.71 0.63
N ASN A 50 12.07 8.39 0.29
CA ASN A 50 11.90 9.81 0.59
C ASN A 50 11.70 10.06 2.10
N ALA A 51 10.85 9.27 2.76
CA ALA A 51 10.62 9.36 4.19
C ALA A 51 11.92 9.16 5.01
N LYS A 52 12.80 8.27 4.54
CA LYS A 52 14.15 8.11 5.13
C LYS A 52 15.00 9.36 5.00
N LYS A 53 15.00 10.02 3.84
CA LYS A 53 15.78 11.24 3.59
C LYS A 53 15.26 12.41 4.41
N LEU A 54 13.95 12.50 4.60
CA LEU A 54 13.28 13.55 5.36
C LEU A 54 13.26 13.29 6.88
N GLY A 55 13.72 12.12 7.33
CA GLY A 55 13.68 11.75 8.75
C GLY A 55 12.27 11.46 9.29
N THR A 56 11.28 11.26 8.41
CA THR A 56 9.87 11.04 8.77
C THR A 56 9.49 9.56 8.83
N LEU A 57 10.46 8.65 8.67
CA LEU A 57 10.23 7.19 8.72
C LEU A 57 9.61 6.71 10.04
N ALA A 58 9.87 7.42 11.15
CA ALA A 58 9.35 7.11 12.48
C ALA A 58 7.81 7.17 12.55
N ASP A 59 7.17 7.99 11.70
CA ASP A 59 5.72 8.11 11.64
C ASP A 59 5.04 6.79 11.23
N PHE A 60 5.76 5.96 10.46
CA PHE A 60 5.27 4.67 9.97
C PHE A 60 5.84 3.48 10.73
N GLU A 61 6.68 3.68 11.76
CA GLU A 61 7.28 2.58 12.52
C GLU A 61 6.28 1.51 12.99
N PRO A 62 5.14 1.85 13.64
CA PRO A 62 4.21 0.82 14.10
C PRO A 62 3.65 -0.02 12.94
N ALA A 63 3.41 0.62 11.78
CA ALA A 63 2.92 -0.05 10.59
C ALA A 63 4.02 -0.90 9.91
N LEU A 64 5.30 -0.51 10.03
CA LEU A 64 6.44 -1.21 9.44
C LEU A 64 6.99 -2.34 10.33
N SER A 65 6.82 -2.25 11.66
CA SER A 65 7.40 -3.18 12.64
C SER A 65 6.47 -4.33 13.04
N SER A 66 5.17 -4.25 12.73
CA SER A 66 4.23 -5.30 13.12
C SER A 66 4.59 -6.64 12.46
N SER A 67 4.68 -7.70 13.28
CA SER A 67 4.99 -9.07 12.85
C SER A 67 3.76 -9.86 12.37
N ALA A 68 2.56 -9.41 12.75
CA ALA A 68 1.30 -10.03 12.35
C ALA A 68 0.37 -8.97 11.73
N ARG A 69 -0.28 -9.33 10.62
CA ARG A 69 -1.29 -8.51 9.94
C ARG A 69 -2.47 -9.40 9.56
N TYR A 70 -3.67 -8.86 9.70
CA TYR A 70 -4.90 -9.51 9.33
C TYR A 70 -5.66 -8.59 8.39
N THR A 71 -6.12 -9.14 7.27
CA THR A 71 -7.01 -8.46 6.35
C THR A 71 -8.35 -9.19 6.36
N ALA A 72 -9.45 -8.45 6.38
CA ALA A 72 -10.79 -9.01 6.36
C ALA A 72 -11.69 -8.16 5.46
N PRO A 73 -12.61 -8.78 4.69
CA PRO A 73 -13.65 -8.03 4.00
C PRO A 73 -14.57 -7.36 5.02
N LEU A 74 -15.05 -6.16 4.70
CA LEU A 74 -16.03 -5.43 5.50
C LEU A 74 -17.18 -4.98 4.59
N GLU A 75 -18.37 -5.51 4.85
CA GLU A 75 -19.58 -5.19 4.11
C GLU A 75 -20.46 -4.26 4.94
N ILE A 76 -20.85 -3.12 4.39
CA ILE A 76 -21.68 -2.12 5.06
C ILE A 76 -22.92 -1.87 4.21
N ALA A 77 -24.10 -2.19 4.75
CA ALA A 77 -25.37 -1.78 4.14
C ALA A 77 -25.65 -0.31 4.47
N ARG A 78 -26.06 0.48 3.47
CA ARG A 78 -26.53 1.86 3.65
C ARG A 78 -27.92 2.00 3.02
N ALA A 79 -28.77 2.79 3.68
CA ALA A 79 -30.11 3.14 3.22
C ALA A 79 -30.07 4.23 2.14
#